data_AF-A0A4Y9RRG7-F1
#
_entry.id   AF-A0A4Y9RRG7-F1
#
_cell.length_a   1.000
_cell.length_b   1.000
_cell.length_c   1.000
_cell.angle_alpha   90.00
_cell.angle_beta   90.00
_cell.angle_gamma   90.00
#
_symmetry.space_group_name_H-M   'P 1'
#
loop_
_entity.id
_entity.type
_entity.pdbx_description
1 polymer ?
#
loop_
_entity_poly.entity_id
_entity_poly.type
_entity_poly.pdbx_seq_one_letter_code
_entity_poly.pdbx_strand_id
1 'polypeptide(L)' 'MTTDARILHARSGVVLEQRGEDYAVSSLRLSEPLTFPDASQAQLAFESEVTASEQDPELMSRLGGA' A
#
# COMPACT_ATOMS: atom_id res chain seq x y z
N MET A 1 -19.07 11.57 11.04
CA MET A 1 -18.81 10.51 10.03
C MET A 1 -17.31 10.48 9.82
N THR A 2 -16.64 9.46 10.34
CA THR A 2 -15.20 9.30 10.10
C THR A 2 -15.09 8.60 8.75
N THR A 3 -14.68 9.34 7.73
CA THR A 3 -14.46 8.78 6.39
C THR A 3 -13.15 8.03 6.42
N ASP A 4 -13.21 6.71 6.55
CA ASP A 4 -12.07 5.82 6.35
C ASP A 4 -11.72 5.85 4.85
N ALA A 5 -10.62 6.51 4.50
CA ALA A 5 -10.17 6.68 3.13
C ALA A 5 -9.25 5.51 2.77
N ARG A 6 -9.63 4.74 1.75
CA ARG A 6 -8.83 3.60 1.28
C ARG A 6 -8.44 3.78 -0.18
N ILE A 7 -7.15 3.70 -0.44
CA ILE A 7 -6.53 3.81 -1.77
C ILE A 7 -5.88 2.46 -2.08
N LEU A 8 -6.30 1.83 -3.18
CA LEU A 8 -5.73 0.57 -3.69
C LEU A 8 -5.00 0.85 -5.00
N HIS A 9 -3.73 0.48 -5.07
CA HIS A 9 -2.97 0.44 -6.31
C HIS A 9 -3.06 -0.96 -6.93
N ALA A 10 -4.06 -1.17 -7.80
CA ALA A 10 -4.38 -2.48 -8.37
C ALA A 10 -3.21 -3.15 -9.09
N ARG A 11 -2.30 -2.37 -9.69
CA ARG A 11 -1.14 -2.87 -10.43
C ARG A 11 -0.07 -3.49 -9.54
N SER A 12 0.09 -2.99 -8.32
CA SER A 12 1.11 -3.46 -7.38
C SER A 12 0.54 -4.22 -6.18
N GLY A 13 -0.78 -4.20 -6.00
CA GLY A 13 -1.46 -4.80 -4.85
C GLY A 13 -1.20 -4.07 -3.54
N VAL A 14 -0.69 -2.83 -3.59
CA VAL A 14 -0.43 -2.00 -2.41
C VAL A 14 -1.69 -1.23 -2.04
N VAL A 15 -1.97 -1.14 -0.75
CA VAL A 15 -3.14 -0.51 -0.16
C VAL A 15 -2.67 0.51 0.88
N LEU A 16 -3.20 1.73 0.81
CA LEU A 16 -3.13 2.73 1.86
C LEU A 16 -4.53 2.92 2.43
N GLU A 17 -4.67 2.76 3.74
CA GLU A 17 -5.93 2.86 4.47
C GLU A 17 -5.79 3.86 5.61
N GLN A 18 -6.68 4.84 5.70
CA GLN A 18 -6.72 5.80 6.79
C GLN A 18 -7.66 5.30 7.89
N ARG A 19 -7.08 4.83 8.99
CA ARG A 19 -7.78 4.31 10.17
C ARG A 19 -7.93 5.41 11.23
N GLY A 20 -8.91 6.28 11.02
CA GLY A 20 -9.16 7.40 11.93
C GLY A 20 -8.04 8.44 11.89
N GLU A 21 -7.18 8.44 12.90
CA GLU A 21 -6.03 9.36 13.02
C GLU A 21 -4.73 8.78 12.46
N ASP A 22 -4.67 7.45 12.29
CA ASP A 22 -3.50 6.75 11.77
C ASP A 22 -3.71 6.29 10.32
N TYR A 23 -2.62 5.96 9.66
CA TYR A 23 -2.58 5.44 8.30
C TYR A 23 -1.88 4.10 8.27
N ALA A 24 -2.45 3.12 7.56
CA ALA A 24 -1.91 1.79 7.40
C ALA A 24 -1.58 1.53 5.92
N VAL A 25 -0.33 1.16 5.64
CA VAL A 25 0.12 0.70 4.33
C VAL A 25 0.28 -0.81 4.37
N SER A 26 -0.46 -1.52 3.52
CA SER A 26 -0.35 -2.97 3.34
C SER A 26 0.04 -3.26 1.90
N SER A 27 0.84 -4.30 1.67
CA SER A 27 1.12 -4.79 0.32
C SER A 27 1.19 -6.30 0.31
N LEU A 28 1.21 -6.89 -0.88
CA LEU A 28 1.45 -8.32 -1.04
C LEU A 28 2.88 -8.75 -0.68
N ARG A 29 3.81 -7.80 -0.53
CA ARG A 29 5.19 -8.04 -0.08
C ARG A 29 5.33 -7.97 1.43
N LEU A 30 4.59 -7.05 2.06
CA LEU A 30 4.65 -6.83 3.50
C LEU A 30 3.90 -7.95 4.21
N SER A 31 4.57 -8.60 5.16
CA SER A 31 3.92 -9.62 6.00
C SER A 31 2.92 -8.99 6.98
N GLU A 32 3.16 -7.74 7.39
CA GLU A 32 2.30 -6.98 8.30
C GLU A 32 2.12 -5.54 7.79
N PRO A 33 0.95 -4.92 8.02
CA PRO A 33 0.72 -3.52 7.67
C PRO A 33 1.67 -2.59 8.42
N LEU A 34 2.30 -1.66 7.69
CA LEU A 34 3.05 -0.56 8.29
C LEU A 34 2.07 0.54 8.70
N THR A 35 2.16 0.97 9.95
CA THR A 35 1.31 2.05 10.50
C THR A 35 2.10 3.34 10.67
N PHE A 36 1.48 4.45 10.30
CA PHE A 36 2.06 5.77 10.31
C PHE A 36 1.07 6.77 10.95
N PRO A 37 1.53 7.65 11.85
CA PRO A 37 0.69 8.66 12.47
C PRO A 37 0.46 9.89 11.57
N ASP A 38 1.18 9.98 10.44
CA ASP A 38 1.13 11.13 9.52
C ASP A 38 0.81 10.70 8.09
N ALA A 39 -0.08 11.44 7.45
CA ALA A 39 -0.55 11.19 6.09
C ALA A 39 0.59 11.25 5.08
N SER A 40 1.50 12.22 5.22
CA SER A 40 2.62 12.43 4.30
C SER A 40 3.61 11.28 4.39
N GLN A 41 3.90 10.81 5.61
CA GLN A 41 4.74 9.63 5.81
C GLN A 41 4.10 8.37 5.22
N ALA A 42 2.81 8.18 5.42
CA ALA A 42 2.08 7.05 4.87
C ALA A 42 2.03 7.08 3.34
N GLN A 43 1.85 8.26 2.75
CA GLN A 43 1.89 8.46 1.29
C GLN A 43 3.25 8.10 0.72
N LEU A 44 4.34 8.58 1.34
CA LEU A 44 5.71 8.26 0.91
C LEU A 44 6.01 6.76 1.01
N ALA A 45 5.60 6.12 2.11
CA ALA A 45 5.74 4.69 2.29
C ALA A 45 4.93 3.92 1.24
N PHE A 46 3.72 4.36 0.95
CA PHE A 46 2.86 3.79 -0.09
C PHE A 46 3.51 3.88 -1.48
N GLU A 47 4.00 5.04 -1.89
CA GLU A 47 4.66 5.21 -3.20
C GLU A 47 5.96 4.39 -3.32
N SER A 48 6.75 4.33 -2.24
CA SER A 48 7.94 3.50 -2.18
C SER A 48 7.60 2.01 -2.32
N GLU A 49 6.54 1.57 -1.65
CA GLU A 49 6.08 0.18 -1.68
C GLU A 49 5.46 -0.18 -3.04
N VAL A 50 4.76 0.76 -3.68
CA VAL A 50 4.29 0.64 -5.07
C VAL A 50 5.47 0.43 -6.01
N THR A 51 6.48 1.30 -5.93
CA THR A 51 7.67 1.21 -6.77
C THR A 51 8.42 -0.11 -6.54
N ALA A 52 8.60 -0.49 -5.29
CA ALA A 52 9.25 -1.75 -4.94
C ALA A 52 8.46 -2.95 -5.49
N SER A 53 7.14 -2.95 -5.32
CA SER A 53 6.27 -4.01 -5.84
C SER A 53 6.28 -4.09 -7.37
N GLU A 54 6.27 -2.95 -8.08
CA GLU A 54 6.41 -2.91 -9.53
C GLU A 54 7.77 -3.39 -10.03
N GLN A 55 8.82 -3.22 -9.21
CA GLN A 55 10.15 -3.75 -9.48
C GLN A 55 10.30 -5.23 -9.10
N ASP A 56 9.30 -5.83 -8.46
CA ASP A 56 9.31 -7.25 -8.09
C ASP A 56 8.75 -8.10 -9.24
N PRO A 57 9.61 -8.83 -9.98
CA PRO A 57 9.18 -9.59 -11.16
C PRO A 57 8.28 -10.78 -10.79
N GLU A 58 8.42 -11.36 -9.60
CA GLU A 58 7.54 -12.45 -9.14
C GLU A 58 6.14 -11.93 -8.84
N LEU A 59 6.05 -10.77 -8.20
CA LEU A 59 4.80 -10.13 -7.85
C LEU A 59 4.09 -9.59 -9.09
N MET A 60 4.83 -8.97 -10.02
CA MET A 60 4.30 -8.57 -11.33
C MET A 60 3.84 -9.78 -12.15
N SER A 61 4.55 -10.92 -12.10
CA SER A 61 4.10 -12.15 -12.77
C SER A 61 2.83 -12.70 -12.14
N ARG A 62 2.65 -12.60 -10.82
CA ARG A 62 1.42 -13.00 -10.12
C ARG A 62 0.23 -12.07 -10.39
N LEU A 63 0.49 -10.76 -10.55
CA LEU A 63 -0.55 -9.76 -10.80
C LEU A 63 -0.91 -9.60 -12.29
N GLY A 64 0.04 -9.86 -13.19
CA GLY A 64 -0.14 -9.78 -14.64
C GLY A 64 -0.30 -11.13 -15.36
N GLY A 65 -0.20 -12.24 -14.63
CA GLY A 65 -0.35 -13.60 -15.17
C GLY A 65 -1.82 -14.02 -15.25
N ALA A 66 -2.54 -13.52 -16.25
CA ALA A 66 -3.80 -14.05 -16.76
C ALA A 66 -3.84 -13.95 -18.28
#